data_AF-A0A6L6XXY5-F1
#
_entry.id   AF-A0A6L6XXY5-F1
#
_cell.length_a   1.000
_cell.length_b   1.000
_cell.length_c   1.000
_cell.angle_alpha   90.00
_cell.angle_beta   90.00
_cell.angle_gamma   90.00
#
_symmetry.space_group_name_H-M   'P 1'
#
loop_
_entity.id
_entity.type
_entity.pdbx_description
1 polymer ?
#
loop_
_entity_poly.entity_id
_entity_poly.type
_entity_poly.pdbx_seq_one_letter_code
_entity_poly.pdbx_strand_id
1 'polypeptide(L)'
;MDGLCEPLARPLLTVLRRAVVEHAAAERRRVYPPLLHVGWPGVRAEVFASEPGDRFDRALRSDVVAALLRSARLRPPTGGAVPMVWLTRSGTLEVGDLDRAWLNAGLRASAEAGLGLTFVVVTRHGWCDPRSGCLREWRRVRAP
;
A
#
# COMPACT_ATOMS: atom_id res chain seq x y z
N MET A 1 -14.20 5.01 -13.35
CA MET A 1 -13.95 3.66 -12.78
C MET A 1 -12.59 3.78 -12.14
N ASP A 2 -12.57 4.02 -10.84
CA ASP A 2 -11.33 4.37 -10.15
C ASP A 2 -10.84 3.14 -9.40
N GLY A 3 -9.57 2.78 -9.59
CA GLY A 3 -8.97 1.59 -8.96
C GLY A 3 -8.47 0.54 -9.94
N LEU A 4 -8.00 -0.56 -9.38
CA LEU A 4 -7.59 -1.76 -10.10
C LEU A 4 -8.82 -2.41 -10.74
N CYS A 5 -8.73 -2.78 -12.02
CA CYS A 5 -9.79 -3.47 -12.74
C CYS A 5 -9.28 -4.82 -13.25
N GLU A 6 -10.08 -5.87 -13.06
CA GLU A 6 -9.81 -7.18 -13.67
C GLU A 6 -10.16 -7.14 -15.18
N PRO A 7 -9.40 -7.84 -16.04
CA PRO A 7 -8.23 -8.66 -15.72
C PRO A 7 -6.97 -7.81 -15.44
N LEU A 8 -6.26 -8.12 -14.35
CA LEU A 8 -5.00 -7.45 -14.03
C LEU A 8 -3.83 -7.97 -14.86
N ALA A 9 -2.97 -7.05 -15.30
CA ALA A 9 -1.74 -7.39 -16.00
C ALA A 9 -0.81 -8.25 -15.12
N ARG A 10 -0.18 -9.28 -15.71
CA ARG A 10 0.72 -10.21 -14.99
C ARG A 10 1.86 -9.53 -14.20
N PRO A 11 2.51 -8.46 -14.70
CA PRO A 11 3.53 -7.75 -13.93
C PRO A 11 2.97 -7.16 -12.62
N LEU A 12 1.79 -6.55 -12.69
CA LEU A 12 1.12 -6.00 -11.51
C LEU A 12 0.74 -7.11 -10.52
N LEU A 13 0.20 -8.23 -10.99
CA LEU A 13 -0.08 -9.39 -10.13
C LEU A 13 1.17 -9.88 -9.39
N THR A 14 2.31 -9.88 -10.07
CA THR A 14 3.60 -10.29 -9.50
C THR A 14 4.05 -9.33 -8.41
N VAL A 15 3.96 -8.02 -8.66
CA VAL A 15 4.29 -6.96 -7.67
C VAL A 15 3.37 -7.03 -6.45
N LEU A 16 2.07 -7.19 -6.66
CA LEU A 16 1.10 -7.30 -5.56
C LEU A 16 1.32 -8.57 -4.72
N ARG A 17 1.60 -9.70 -5.37
CA ARG A 17 1.96 -10.93 -4.65
C ARG A 17 3.27 -10.78 -3.88
N ARG A 18 4.24 -10.05 -4.42
CA ARG A 18 5.52 -9.78 -3.74
C ARG A 18 5.30 -9.01 -2.44
N ALA A 19 4.48 -7.95 -2.47
CA ALA A 19 4.15 -7.18 -1.27
C ALA A 19 3.54 -8.06 -0.16
N VAL A 20 2.62 -8.98 -0.53
CA VAL A 20 2.01 -9.93 0.42
C VAL A 20 3.04 -10.89 1.01
N VAL A 21 3.92 -11.45 0.16
CA VAL A 21 4.97 -12.39 0.60
C VAL A 21 5.95 -11.70 1.55
N GLU A 22 6.41 -10.50 1.21
CA GLU A 22 7.34 -9.72 2.03
C GLU A 22 6.70 -9.38 3.38
N HIS A 23 5.44 -8.94 3.37
CA HIS A 23 4.70 -8.67 4.60
C HIS A 23 4.53 -9.92 5.47
N ALA A 24 4.09 -11.03 4.88
CA ALA A 24 3.90 -12.29 5.59
C ALA A 24 5.21 -12.88 6.15
N ALA A 25 6.35 -12.61 5.51
CA ALA A 25 7.67 -13.06 5.96
C ALA A 25 8.24 -12.15 7.06
N ALA A 26 8.07 -10.83 6.92
CA ALA A 26 8.56 -9.84 7.87
C ALA A 26 7.79 -9.88 9.20
N GLU A 27 6.48 -10.11 9.13
CA GLU A 27 5.61 -9.99 10.30
C GLU A 27 5.19 -11.34 10.88
N ARG A 28 5.89 -11.73 11.95
CA ARG A 28 5.67 -13.00 12.65
C ARG A 28 4.60 -12.93 13.74
N ARG A 29 4.21 -11.73 14.18
CA ARG A 29 3.24 -11.53 15.26
C ARG A 29 1.81 -11.66 14.72
N ARG A 30 0.88 -11.99 15.62
CA ARG A 30 -0.56 -12.03 15.29
C ARG A 30 -1.17 -10.62 15.16
N VAL A 31 -0.66 -9.68 15.95
CA VAL A 31 -1.11 -8.28 15.98
C VAL A 31 0.12 -7.39 15.90
N TYR A 32 0.04 -6.36 15.07
CA TYR A 32 1.13 -5.44 14.77
C TYR A 32 0.54 -4.12 14.24
N PRO A 33 1.26 -3.00 14.42
CA PRO A 33 0.78 -1.71 13.96
C PRO A 33 0.64 -1.68 12.43
N PRO A 34 -0.36 -0.96 11.90
CA PRO A 34 -0.45 -0.66 10.48
C PRO A 34 0.79 0.13 10.01
N LEU A 35 1.37 -0.29 8.89
CA LEU A 35 2.49 0.39 8.26
C LEU A 35 2.08 0.86 6.87
N LEU A 36 2.29 2.15 6.60
CA LEU A 36 2.12 2.72 5.28
C LEU A 36 3.46 2.68 4.55
N HIS A 37 3.45 2.15 3.35
CA HIS A 37 4.62 2.03 2.50
C HIS A 37 4.43 2.85 1.23
N VAL A 38 5.50 3.48 0.76
CA VAL A 38 5.53 4.20 -0.53
C VAL A 38 6.80 3.86 -1.29
N GLY A 39 6.65 3.30 -2.49
CA GLY A 39 7.79 2.88 -3.31
C GLY A 39 7.44 1.75 -4.27
N TRP A 40 8.34 0.77 -4.37
CA TRP A 40 8.23 -0.36 -5.30
C TRP A 40 8.42 -1.66 -4.53
N PRO A 41 7.35 -2.47 -4.35
CA PRO A 41 7.45 -3.77 -3.68
C PRO A 41 8.55 -4.65 -4.31
N GLY A 42 9.31 -5.38 -3.50
CA GLY A 42 10.47 -6.14 -3.98
C GLY A 42 11.75 -5.34 -4.22
N VAL A 43 11.70 -4.01 -4.20
CA VAL A 43 12.85 -3.16 -4.48
C VAL A 43 13.19 -2.28 -3.28
N ARG A 44 12.28 -1.38 -2.93
CA ARG A 44 12.48 -0.40 -1.86
C ARG A 44 11.18 0.32 -1.53
N ALA A 45 10.99 0.66 -0.28
CA ALA A 45 9.88 1.47 0.18
C ALA A 45 10.34 2.38 1.31
N GLU A 46 9.81 3.60 1.32
CA GLU A 46 9.76 4.39 2.54
C GLU A 46 8.59 3.88 3.38
N VAL A 47 8.79 3.76 4.69
CA VAL A 47 7.81 3.15 5.59
C VAL A 47 7.49 4.12 6.72
N PHE A 48 6.20 4.31 6.97
CA PHE A 48 5.68 5.07 8.10
C PHE A 48 4.82 4.16 8.96
N ALA A 49 5.16 4.05 10.25
CA ALA A 49 4.36 3.33 11.21
C ALA A 49 3.27 4.24 11.78
N SER A 50 2.02 3.79 11.75
CA SER A 50 0.93 4.43 12.48
C SER A 50 0.64 3.62 13.73
N GLU A 51 0.71 4.24 14.89
CA GLU A 51 0.43 3.60 16.17
C GLU A 51 -1.09 3.60 16.47
N PRO A 52 -1.59 2.54 17.14
CA PRO A 52 -2.95 2.53 17.66
C PRO A 52 -3.17 3.70 18.63
N GLY A 53 -3.99 4.67 18.24
CA GLY A 53 -4.27 5.87 19.04
C GLY A 53 -3.80 7.18 18.41
N ASP A 54 -2.98 7.10 17.35
CA ASP A 54 -2.58 8.27 16.58
C ASP A 54 -3.80 9.01 16.05
N ARG A 55 -3.97 10.25 16.50
CA ARG A 55 -4.99 11.17 16.00
C ARG A 55 -4.40 12.06 14.92
N PHE A 56 -4.00 11.47 13.81
CA PHE A 56 -3.74 12.27 12.62
C PHE A 56 -5.06 12.84 12.12
N ASP A 57 -5.06 14.10 11.72
CA ASP A 57 -6.14 14.66 10.93
C ASP A 57 -5.95 14.29 9.44
N ARG A 58 -6.82 14.81 8.58
CA ARG A 58 -6.74 14.57 7.13
C ARG A 58 -5.54 15.25 6.48
N ALA A 59 -5.15 16.43 6.96
CA ALA A 59 -4.07 17.22 6.38
C ALA A 59 -2.73 16.52 6.65
N LEU A 60 -2.47 16.17 7.90
CA LEU A 60 -1.23 15.51 8.31
C LEU A 60 -1.02 14.16 7.61
N ARG A 61 -2.08 13.35 7.40
CA ARG A 61 -1.95 12.12 6.61
C ARG A 61 -1.54 12.41 5.16
N SER A 62 -2.08 13.47 4.57
CA SER A 62 -1.75 13.85 3.19
C SER A 62 -0.30 14.32 3.11
N ASP A 63 0.17 15.11 4.08
CA ASP A 63 1.54 15.60 4.18
C ASP A 63 2.54 14.44 4.37
N VAL A 64 2.21 13.45 5.20
CA VAL A 64 3.01 12.23 5.36
C VAL A 64 3.15 11.53 4.00
N VAL A 65 2.03 11.25 3.31
CA VAL A 65 2.12 10.58 2.00
C VAL A 65 2.91 11.41 0.98
N ALA A 66 2.72 12.73 0.95
CA ALA A 66 3.45 13.62 0.06
C ALA A 66 4.96 13.59 0.33
N ALA A 67 5.37 13.61 1.59
CA ALA A 67 6.77 13.50 1.99
C ALA A 67 7.38 12.16 1.57
N LEU A 68 6.68 11.05 1.81
CA LEU A 68 7.12 9.71 1.40
C LEU A 68 7.22 9.57 -0.12
N LEU A 69 6.22 10.08 -0.87
CA LEU A 69 6.23 10.12 -2.34
C LEU A 69 7.42 10.92 -2.86
N ARG A 70 7.68 12.09 -2.27
CA ARG A 70 8.83 12.94 -2.64
C ARG A 70 10.14 12.19 -2.43
N SER A 71 10.31 11.53 -1.28
CA SER A 71 11.53 10.75 -0.99
C SER A 71 11.69 9.57 -1.96
N ALA A 72 10.64 8.78 -2.17
CA ALA A 72 10.67 7.64 -3.08
C ALA A 72 11.09 8.05 -4.51
N ARG A 73 10.68 9.23 -4.97
CA ARG A 73 11.00 9.75 -6.30
C ARG A 73 12.45 10.22 -6.49
N LEU A 74 13.24 10.40 -5.43
CA LEU A 74 14.62 10.87 -5.57
C LEU A 74 15.55 9.83 -6.23
N ARG A 75 15.18 8.55 -6.21
CA ARG A 75 16.06 7.44 -6.65
C ARG A 75 15.25 6.31 -7.32
N PRO A 76 14.43 6.59 -8.34
CA PRO A 76 13.54 5.58 -8.92
C PRO A 76 14.34 4.41 -9.49
N PRO A 77 13.80 3.18 -9.46
CA PRO A 77 14.52 2.00 -9.97
C PRO A 77 14.82 2.11 -11.47
N THR A 78 13.92 2.76 -12.22
CA THR A 78 14.07 3.05 -13.65
C THR A 78 13.43 4.40 -13.97
N GLY A 79 13.81 5.00 -15.10
CA GLY A 79 13.16 6.21 -15.60
C GLY A 79 11.65 6.02 -15.79
N GLY A 80 10.85 6.95 -15.26
CA GLY A 80 9.39 6.93 -15.40
C GLY A 80 8.65 5.97 -14.46
N ALA A 81 9.33 5.25 -13.57
CA ALA A 81 8.68 4.39 -12.59
C ALA A 81 7.85 5.22 -11.60
N VAL A 82 6.56 4.90 -11.47
CA VAL A 82 5.65 5.55 -10.52
C VAL A 82 5.64 4.74 -9.22
N PRO A 83 5.83 5.36 -8.04
CA PRO A 83 5.75 4.65 -6.77
C PRO A 83 4.30 4.24 -6.47
N MET A 84 4.16 3.05 -5.92
CA MET A 84 2.92 2.53 -5.35
C MET A 84 2.81 2.90 -3.88
N VAL A 85 1.58 3.05 -3.38
CA VAL A 85 1.28 3.16 -1.96
C VAL A 85 0.61 1.87 -1.50
N TRP A 86 1.05 1.29 -0.38
CA TRP A 86 0.32 0.17 0.21
C TRP A 86 0.32 0.23 1.72
N LEU A 87 -0.79 -0.20 2.31
CA LEU A 87 -0.97 -0.25 3.75
C LEU A 87 -0.90 -1.71 4.20
N THR A 88 0.11 -2.08 4.97
CA THR A 88 0.16 -3.40 5.60
C THR A 88 -0.50 -3.37 6.97
N ARG A 89 -1.39 -4.30 7.28
CA ARG A 89 -2.01 -4.43 8.60
C ARG A 89 -2.41 -5.86 8.92
N SER A 90 -2.66 -6.13 10.21
CA SER A 90 -3.29 -7.37 10.66
C SER A 90 -4.79 -7.39 10.33
N GLY A 91 -5.41 -8.55 10.47
CA GLY A 91 -6.86 -8.73 10.28
C GLY A 91 -7.26 -9.25 8.90
N THR A 92 -8.53 -9.07 8.57
CA THR A 92 -9.17 -9.52 7.32
C THR A 92 -8.92 -8.53 6.18
N LEU A 93 -9.24 -8.93 4.94
CA LEU A 93 -9.18 -8.05 3.76
C LEU A 93 -10.39 -7.10 3.64
N GLU A 94 -11.29 -7.08 4.63
CA GLU A 94 -12.39 -6.14 4.68
C GLU A 94 -11.85 -4.72 4.88
N VAL A 95 -12.35 -3.79 4.07
CA VAL A 95 -11.89 -2.40 4.07
C VAL A 95 -12.42 -1.69 5.32
N GLY A 96 -11.51 -1.20 6.14
CA GLY A 96 -11.83 -0.40 7.33
C GLY A 96 -11.68 1.11 7.13
N ASP A 97 -12.03 1.87 8.16
CA ASP A 97 -11.94 3.34 8.12
C ASP A 97 -10.50 3.84 8.05
N LEU A 98 -9.55 3.12 8.67
CA LEU A 98 -8.13 3.43 8.56
C LEU A 98 -7.64 3.31 7.11
N ASP A 99 -8.09 2.28 6.39
CA ASP A 99 -7.73 2.06 4.99
C ASP A 99 -8.24 3.21 4.13
N ARG A 100 -9.49 3.64 4.35
CA ARG A 100 -10.11 4.79 3.66
C ARG A 100 -9.42 6.10 4.00
N ALA A 101 -9.00 6.30 5.25
CA ALA A 101 -8.29 7.51 5.66
C ALA A 101 -6.95 7.65 4.92
N TRP A 102 -6.19 6.56 4.83
CA TRP A 102 -4.92 6.54 4.09
C TRP A 102 -5.10 6.57 2.58
N LEU A 103 -6.14 5.91 2.03
CA LEU A 103 -6.48 6.03 0.62
C LEU A 103 -6.76 7.49 0.24
N ASN A 104 -7.60 8.20 1.01
CA ASN A 104 -7.93 9.59 0.72
C ASN A 104 -6.71 10.52 0.79
N ALA A 105 -5.81 10.29 1.75
CA ALA A 105 -4.54 10.98 1.83
C ALA A 105 -3.65 10.69 0.61
N GLY A 106 -3.58 9.42 0.19
CA GLY A 106 -2.85 9.00 -1.00
C GLY A 106 -3.38 9.60 -2.29
N LEU A 107 -4.71 9.67 -2.44
CA LEU A 107 -5.34 10.30 -3.61
C LEU A 107 -4.98 11.78 -3.70
N ARG A 108 -5.10 12.50 -2.58
CA ARG A 108 -4.76 13.92 -2.51
C ARG A 108 -3.29 14.17 -2.83
N ALA A 109 -2.39 13.50 -2.12
CA ALA A 109 -0.94 13.69 -2.29
C ALA A 109 -0.47 13.30 -3.71
N SER A 110 -1.04 12.25 -4.30
CA SER A 110 -0.70 11.84 -5.66
C SER A 110 -1.20 12.85 -6.69
N ALA A 111 -2.43 13.35 -6.53
CA ALA A 111 -3.00 14.38 -7.41
C ALA A 111 -2.17 15.67 -7.37
N GLU A 112 -1.81 16.15 -6.17
CA GLU A 112 -0.93 17.32 -5.99
C GLU A 112 0.46 17.10 -6.62
N ALA A 113 0.96 15.87 -6.63
CA ALA A 113 2.22 15.50 -7.26
C ALA A 113 2.12 15.22 -8.78
N GLY A 114 0.92 15.27 -9.37
CA GLY A 114 0.67 14.95 -10.78
C GLY A 114 0.82 13.46 -11.13
N LEU A 115 0.56 12.56 -10.17
CA LEU A 115 0.76 11.12 -10.30
C LEU A 115 -0.56 10.34 -10.24
N GLY A 116 -0.63 9.24 -11.00
CA GLY A 116 -1.65 8.22 -10.79
C GLY A 116 -1.37 7.42 -9.52
N LEU A 117 -2.42 7.16 -8.72
CA LEU A 117 -2.30 6.35 -7.50
C LEU A 117 -2.64 4.88 -7.75
N THR A 118 -1.67 4.00 -7.46
CA THR A 118 -1.94 2.61 -7.10
C THR A 118 -1.92 2.49 -5.58
N PHE A 119 -3.07 2.15 -4.99
CA PHE A 119 -3.22 1.92 -3.56
C PHE A 119 -3.83 0.54 -3.32
N VAL A 120 -3.22 -0.26 -2.44
CA VAL A 120 -3.82 -1.50 -1.94
C VAL A 120 -3.60 -1.67 -0.44
N VAL A 121 -4.50 -2.38 0.20
CA VAL A 121 -4.32 -2.88 1.57
C VAL A 121 -3.77 -4.29 1.48
N VAL A 122 -2.76 -4.58 2.28
CA VAL A 122 -2.05 -5.86 2.31
C VAL A 122 -2.19 -6.45 3.71
N THR A 123 -2.62 -7.71 3.77
CA THR A 123 -2.56 -8.53 4.97
C THR A 123 -1.66 -9.73 4.70
N ARG A 124 -1.37 -10.53 5.73
CA ARG A 124 -0.61 -11.78 5.56
C ARG A 124 -1.32 -12.82 4.66
N HIS A 125 -2.60 -12.61 4.36
CA HIS A 125 -3.44 -13.51 3.58
C HIS A 125 -3.64 -13.02 2.16
N GLY A 126 -3.40 -11.75 1.86
CA GLY A 126 -3.59 -11.23 0.51
C GLY A 126 -3.62 -9.73 0.42
N TRP A 127 -4.25 -9.22 -0.63
CA TRP A 127 -4.41 -7.78 -0.85
C TRP A 127 -5.80 -7.45 -1.37
N CYS A 128 -6.23 -6.20 -1.16
CA CYS A 128 -7.42 -5.62 -1.77
C CYS A 128 -7.19 -4.16 -2.21
N ASP A 129 -7.80 -3.72 -3.31
CA ASP A 129 -7.93 -2.29 -3.65
C ASP A 129 -9.25 -1.77 -3.05
N PRO A 130 -9.21 -0.85 -2.07
CA PRO A 130 -10.42 -0.31 -1.46
C PRO A 130 -11.33 0.47 -2.40
N ARG A 131 -10.84 0.93 -3.56
CA ARG A 131 -11.62 1.72 -4.53
C ARG A 131 -12.53 0.85 -5.40
N SER A 132 -11.98 -0.27 -5.89
CA SER A 132 -12.70 -1.16 -6.80
C SER A 132 -13.24 -2.42 -6.14
N GLY A 133 -12.79 -2.73 -4.92
CA GLY A 133 -13.09 -4.00 -4.26
C GLY A 133 -12.33 -5.19 -4.84
N CYS A 134 -11.47 -4.98 -5.85
CA CYS A 134 -10.63 -6.05 -6.38
C CYS A 134 -9.74 -6.61 -5.27
N LEU A 135 -9.73 -7.92 -5.11
CA LEU A 135 -8.95 -8.58 -4.07
C LEU A 135 -8.36 -9.90 -4.55
N ARG A 136 -7.33 -10.34 -3.85
CA ARG A 136 -6.78 -11.69 -4.01
C ARG A 136 -6.35 -12.20 -2.64
N GLU A 137 -6.80 -13.40 -2.32
CA GLU A 137 -6.46 -14.08 -1.07
C GLU A 137 -5.77 -15.42 -1.35
N TRP A 138 -4.84 -15.79 -0.47
CA TRP A 138 -4.15 -17.07 -0.49
C TRP A 138 -4.27 -17.76 0.87
N ARG A 139 -4.70 -19.03 0.88
CA ARG A 139 -4.76 -19.85 2.10
C ARG A 139 -3.38 -20.07 2.74
N ARG A 140 -2.32 -20.11 1.94
CA ARG A 140 -0.92 -20.19 2.38
C ARG A 140 -0.05 -19.36 1.44
N VAL A 141 0.49 -18.27 1.96
CA VAL A 141 1.54 -17.50 1.28
C VAL A 141 2.85 -18.18 1.59
N ARG A 142 3.45 -18.84 0.59
CA ARG A 142 4.80 -19.40 0.72
C ARG A 142 5.79 -18.31 0.33
N ALA A 143 6.75 -18.05 1.20
CA ALA A 143 7.97 -17.37 0.78
C ALA A 143 8.67 -18.26 -0.27
N PRO A 144 9.26 -17.66 -1.33
CA PRO A 144 10.16 -18.39 -2.21
C PRO A 144 11.38 -18.90 -1.43
#